data_AF-A0A946H173-F1
#
_entry.id   AF-A0A946H173-F1
#
_cell.length_a   1.000
_cell.length_b   1.000
_cell.length_c   1.000
_cell.angle_alpha   90.00
_cell.angle_beta   90.00
_cell.angle_gamma   90.00
#
_symmetry.space_group_name_H-M   'P 1'
#
loop_
_entity.id
_entity.type
_entity.pdbx_description
1 polymer ?
#
loop_
_entity_poly.entity_id
_entity_poly.type
_entity_poly.pdbx_seq_one_letter_code
_entity_poly.pdbx_strand_id
1 'polypeptide(L)'
;MNSIARGFLWILIVMMSAASASAGEKDSKLRLSWKKNYLTIHGEHLPGKSVKVMYLEAYCRPGSTDREWGKTTIGHKTELLEADKNGQWLKLKCLLNDGVTVMHEIRTESGAIDFRLVAHNPTDKSSLAHWAQPCVRVDKFTGLTQKTYLPKSFVFLDGKSVRMPTPVWATKARYIPGQVWAPKHVNRNDVNPRPLSPQVPSNGLIGCYSGDDKMILASAWEPYQELFQGVATCVHSDFRIGGLKPGETKKIRGKLYLVDA
;
A
#
# COMPACT_ATOMS: atom_id res chain seq x y z
N MET A 1 -31.76 -36.56 76.31
CA MET A 1 -30.50 -35.83 76.01
C MET A 1 -30.46 -35.56 74.51
N ASN A 2 -30.20 -34.30 74.14
CA ASN A 2 -30.02 -33.72 72.79
C ASN A 2 -31.28 -33.68 71.92
N SER A 3 -32.08 -32.59 71.88
CA SER A 3 -31.82 -31.26 71.28
C SER A 3 -31.14 -31.33 69.93
N ILE A 4 -31.79 -30.82 68.87
CA ILE A 4 -31.24 -29.86 67.90
C ILE A 4 -32.36 -29.47 66.91
N ALA A 5 -32.81 -28.22 67.05
CA ALA A 5 -33.52 -27.49 66.02
C ALA A 5 -32.57 -27.17 64.87
N ARG A 6 -33.01 -27.30 63.61
CA ARG A 6 -32.30 -26.75 62.46
C ARG A 6 -33.28 -25.98 61.59
N GLY A 7 -33.21 -24.66 61.72
CA GLY A 7 -33.87 -23.70 60.85
C GLY A 7 -33.30 -23.79 59.43
N PHE A 8 -34.19 -23.66 58.45
CA PHE A 8 -33.82 -23.50 57.05
C PHE A 8 -33.24 -22.12 56.82
N LEU A 9 -31.92 -22.06 56.65
CA LEU A 9 -31.18 -20.88 56.20
C LEU A 9 -31.37 -20.75 54.68
N TRP A 10 -32.13 -19.74 54.26
CA TRP A 10 -32.20 -19.32 52.85
C TRP A 10 -30.87 -18.65 52.46
N ILE A 11 -30.06 -19.34 51.65
CA ILE A 11 -28.88 -18.74 51.01
C ILE A 11 -29.35 -18.12 49.70
N LEU A 12 -29.44 -16.80 49.67
CA LEU A 12 -29.65 -16.00 48.47
C LEU A 12 -28.31 -15.97 47.70
N ILE A 13 -28.14 -16.83 46.70
CA ILE A 13 -27.00 -16.75 45.78
C ILE A 13 -27.26 -15.60 44.81
N VAL A 14 -26.68 -14.43 45.12
CA VAL A 14 -26.51 -13.35 44.14
C VAL A 14 -25.35 -13.76 43.24
N MET A 15 -25.63 -14.38 42.09
CA MET A 15 -24.64 -14.47 41.03
C MET A 15 -24.42 -13.05 40.49
N MET A 16 -23.32 -12.44 40.90
CA MET A 16 -22.76 -11.26 40.23
C MET A 16 -22.52 -11.65 38.78
N SER A 17 -23.37 -11.16 37.87
CA SER A 17 -23.06 -11.08 36.45
C SER A 17 -21.78 -10.26 36.32
N ALA A 18 -20.65 -10.94 36.18
CA ALA A 18 -19.44 -10.33 35.67
C ALA A 18 -19.78 -9.89 34.24
N ALA A 19 -20.21 -8.63 34.10
CA ALA A 19 -20.18 -7.96 32.83
C ALA A 19 -18.71 -8.01 32.41
N SER A 20 -18.38 -8.93 31.50
CA SER A 20 -17.19 -8.82 30.68
C SER A 20 -17.32 -7.50 29.95
N ALA A 21 -16.80 -6.43 30.58
CA ALA A 21 -16.43 -5.24 29.87
C ALA A 21 -15.51 -5.74 28.76
N SER A 22 -16.04 -5.76 27.54
CA SER A 22 -15.26 -5.88 26.32
C SER A 22 -14.11 -4.90 26.49
N ALA A 23 -12.93 -5.41 26.82
CA ALA A 23 -11.71 -4.64 26.84
C ALA A 23 -11.68 -3.94 25.48
N GLY A 24 -11.75 -2.61 25.51
CA GLY A 24 -12.24 -1.80 24.41
C GLY A 24 -11.65 -2.25 23.08
N GLU A 25 -12.51 -2.25 22.05
CA GLU A 25 -12.09 -2.19 20.67
C GLU A 25 -11.16 -0.97 20.56
N LYS A 26 -9.86 -1.20 20.78
CA LYS A 26 -8.83 -0.17 20.77
C LYS A 26 -8.98 0.52 19.44
N ASP A 27 -9.35 1.79 19.46
CA ASP A 27 -9.69 2.63 18.32
C ASP A 27 -8.80 2.30 17.11
N SER A 28 -9.27 1.33 16.31
CA SER A 28 -8.60 0.78 15.15
C SER A 28 -8.86 1.65 13.92
N LYS A 29 -9.52 2.78 14.15
CA LYS A 29 -9.98 3.69 13.13
C LYS A 29 -8.79 4.37 12.47
N LEU A 30 -8.65 4.07 11.19
CA LEU A 30 -7.70 4.76 10.32
C LEU A 30 -8.22 6.15 9.99
N ARG A 31 -7.31 7.10 9.79
CA ARG A 31 -7.61 8.44 9.28
C ARG A 31 -6.59 8.85 8.22
N LEU A 32 -7.04 9.64 7.26
CA LEU A 32 -6.26 10.12 6.13
C LEU A 32 -5.99 11.61 6.26
N SER A 33 -4.80 12.02 5.84
CA SER A 33 -4.47 13.42 5.60
C SER A 33 -3.55 13.55 4.39
N TRP A 34 -3.66 14.66 3.67
CA TRP A 34 -2.82 14.97 2.52
C TRP A 34 -1.99 16.22 2.75
N LYS A 35 -0.67 16.15 2.50
CA LYS A 35 0.20 17.33 2.53
C LYS A 35 1.46 17.10 1.69
N LYS A 36 1.79 18.05 0.82
CA LYS A 36 3.06 18.06 0.03
C LYS A 36 3.37 16.71 -0.64
N ASN A 37 2.42 16.16 -1.41
CA ASN A 37 2.53 14.86 -2.10
C ASN A 37 2.57 13.61 -1.22
N TYR A 38 2.34 13.77 0.09
CA TYR A 38 2.21 12.64 1.00
C TYR A 38 0.77 12.41 1.41
N LEU A 39 0.29 11.19 1.14
CA LEU A 39 -0.86 10.60 1.82
C LEU A 39 -0.33 10.02 3.14
N THR A 40 -0.85 10.51 4.25
CA THR A 40 -0.52 9.97 5.58
C THR A 40 -1.75 9.27 6.13
N ILE A 41 -1.56 8.02 6.53
CA ILE A 41 -2.55 7.18 7.19
C ILE A 41 -2.19 7.14 8.67
N HIS A 42 -3.11 7.56 9.52
CA HIS A 42 -2.94 7.64 10.97
C HIS A 42 -3.73 6.53 11.64
N GLY A 43 -3.17 5.97 12.71
CA GLY A 43 -3.85 5.01 13.59
C GLY A 43 -2.99 4.75 14.82
N GLU A 44 -3.54 4.91 16.02
CA GLU A 44 -2.77 4.79 17.28
C GLU A 44 -2.23 3.38 17.51
N HIS A 45 -2.89 2.38 16.94
CA HIS A 45 -2.48 0.97 16.97
C HIS A 45 -1.34 0.65 15.98
N LEU A 46 -1.10 1.50 14.98
CA LEU A 46 -0.06 1.24 13.98
C LEU A 46 1.34 1.46 14.58
N PRO A 47 2.32 0.60 14.26
CA PRO A 47 3.72 0.88 14.55
C PRO A 47 4.13 2.24 13.97
N GLY A 48 4.70 3.11 14.82
CA GLY A 48 5.02 4.49 14.46
C GLY A 48 3.82 5.43 14.30
N LYS A 49 2.61 4.99 14.71
CA LYS A 49 1.31 5.70 14.73
C LYS A 49 0.78 6.17 13.38
N SER A 50 1.57 6.01 12.33
CA SER A 50 1.24 6.46 11.00
C SER A 50 2.10 5.79 9.94
N VAL A 51 1.53 5.65 8.75
CA VAL A 51 2.20 5.21 7.53
C VAL A 51 2.14 6.35 6.52
N LYS A 52 3.27 6.64 5.86
CA LYS A 52 3.34 7.64 4.81
C LYS A 52 3.47 6.98 3.46
N VAL A 53 2.71 7.48 2.49
CA VAL A 53 2.89 7.14 1.08
C VAL A 53 3.28 8.42 0.38
N MET A 54 4.46 8.45 -0.26
CA MET A 54 4.75 9.48 -1.27
C MET A 54 3.90 9.11 -2.47
N TYR A 55 2.68 9.61 -2.46
CA TYR A 55 1.61 9.09 -3.28
C TYR A 55 1.74 9.69 -4.67
N LEU A 56 1.96 8.81 -5.64
CA LEU A 56 2.26 9.14 -7.03
C LEU A 56 3.60 9.85 -7.14
N GLU A 57 4.67 9.17 -6.72
CA GLU A 57 6.05 9.60 -6.92
C GLU A 57 6.33 9.93 -8.39
N ALA A 58 5.81 9.10 -9.29
CA ALA A 58 5.98 9.26 -10.72
C ALA A 58 4.81 8.67 -11.51
N TYR A 59 4.55 9.25 -12.67
CA TYR A 59 3.89 8.60 -13.80
C TYR A 59 4.96 8.30 -14.85
N CYS A 60 4.93 7.15 -15.50
CA CYS A 60 6.05 6.65 -16.30
C CYS A 60 5.62 6.29 -17.72
N ARG A 61 6.56 6.45 -18.67
CA ARG A 61 6.44 6.09 -20.08
C ARG A 61 6.75 4.61 -20.33
N PRO A 62 6.32 4.05 -21.48
CA PRO A 62 6.80 2.73 -21.90
C PRO A 62 8.31 2.70 -22.10
N GLY A 63 8.89 1.51 -21.94
CA GLY A 63 10.29 1.24 -22.31
C GLY A 63 11.27 1.80 -21.28
N SER A 64 10.98 1.57 -20.00
CA SER A 64 11.65 2.20 -18.87
C SER A 64 12.93 1.49 -18.39
N THR A 65 13.10 0.18 -18.66
CA THR A 65 14.09 -0.66 -17.95
C THR A 65 15.55 -0.22 -18.15
N ASP A 66 15.91 0.25 -19.35
CA ASP A 66 17.26 0.72 -19.65
C ASP A 66 17.33 2.23 -19.88
N ARG A 67 16.28 2.96 -19.49
CA ARG A 67 16.16 4.40 -19.67
C ARG A 67 16.60 5.16 -18.42
N GLU A 68 17.17 6.35 -18.63
CA GLU A 68 17.42 7.28 -17.52
C GLU A 68 16.12 7.68 -16.84
N TRP A 69 16.12 7.70 -15.50
CA TRP A 69 14.89 7.92 -14.72
C TRP A 69 14.13 9.19 -15.12
N GLY A 70 14.84 10.31 -15.29
CA GLY A 70 14.21 11.58 -15.72
C GLY A 70 13.61 11.56 -17.13
N LYS A 71 14.01 10.62 -17.99
CA LYS A 71 13.42 10.40 -19.32
C LYS A 71 12.28 9.37 -19.29
N THR A 72 12.17 8.62 -18.19
CA THR A 72 11.07 7.69 -17.94
C THR A 72 9.83 8.44 -17.47
N THR A 73 9.98 9.46 -16.62
CA THR A 73 8.85 10.08 -15.91
C THR A 73 8.12 11.19 -16.69
N ILE A 74 6.81 11.23 -16.57
CA ILE A 74 5.93 12.32 -17.01
C ILE A 74 5.71 13.22 -15.79
N GLY A 75 6.03 14.50 -15.92
CA GLY A 75 5.74 15.49 -14.88
C GLY A 75 4.23 15.57 -14.61
N HIS A 76 3.86 15.81 -13.36
CA HIS A 76 2.46 15.94 -12.97
C HIS A 76 2.31 16.85 -11.75
N LYS A 77 1.09 17.32 -11.51
CA LYS A 77 0.68 18.05 -10.32
C LYS A 77 -0.50 17.33 -9.67
N THR A 78 -0.42 17.12 -8.36
CA THR A 78 -1.50 16.50 -7.57
C THR A 78 -2.12 17.52 -6.63
N GLU A 79 -3.44 17.65 -6.69
CA GLU A 79 -4.21 18.59 -5.88
C GLU A 79 -5.23 17.83 -5.02
N LEU A 80 -5.38 18.28 -3.77
CA LEU A 80 -6.49 17.86 -2.92
C LEU A 80 -7.73 18.64 -3.34
N LEU A 81 -8.76 17.93 -3.78
CA LEU A 81 -10.04 18.55 -4.13
C LEU A 81 -10.97 18.62 -2.93
N GLU A 82 -11.02 17.53 -2.17
CA GLU A 82 -11.99 17.36 -1.10
C GLU A 82 -11.45 16.40 -0.04
N ALA A 83 -11.80 16.61 1.22
CA ALA A 83 -11.51 15.70 2.30
C ALA A 83 -12.62 15.75 3.34
N ASP A 84 -12.94 14.60 3.92
CA ASP A 84 -13.84 14.53 5.08
C ASP A 84 -13.19 15.11 6.34
N LYS A 85 -14.02 15.73 7.19
CA LYS A 85 -13.58 16.35 8.46
C LYS A 85 -12.99 15.33 9.43
N ASN A 86 -13.46 14.08 9.39
CA ASN A 86 -12.98 12.99 10.24
C ASN A 86 -11.85 12.18 9.60
N GLY A 87 -11.36 12.61 8.42
CA GLY A 87 -10.29 11.94 7.70
C GLY A 87 -10.64 10.55 7.17
N GLN A 88 -11.93 10.21 7.01
CA GLN A 88 -12.32 8.88 6.53
C GLN A 88 -12.17 8.72 5.02
N TRP A 89 -12.17 9.83 4.28
CA TRP A 89 -11.90 9.81 2.85
C TRP A 89 -11.36 11.14 2.36
N LEU A 90 -10.73 11.09 1.20
CA LEU A 90 -10.35 12.28 0.44
C LEU A 90 -10.38 12.02 -1.06
N LYS A 91 -10.45 13.10 -1.83
CA LYS A 91 -10.38 13.10 -3.29
C LYS A 91 -9.19 13.90 -3.78
N LEU A 92 -8.38 13.29 -4.63
CA LEU A 92 -7.25 13.95 -5.29
C LEU A 92 -7.50 14.01 -6.80
N LYS A 93 -6.89 15.01 -7.45
CA LYS A 93 -6.76 15.08 -8.90
C LYS A 93 -5.29 15.22 -9.27
N CYS A 94 -4.81 14.35 -10.14
CA CYS A 94 -3.56 14.53 -10.86
C CYS A 94 -3.82 15.14 -12.23
N LEU A 95 -2.99 16.09 -12.61
CA LEU A 95 -2.86 16.58 -13.98
C LEU A 95 -1.44 16.29 -14.45
N LEU A 96 -1.30 15.46 -15.47
CA LEU A 96 -0.02 15.15 -16.11
C LEU A 96 0.31 16.22 -17.16
N ASN A 97 1.60 16.41 -17.42
CA ASN A 97 2.10 17.40 -18.39
C ASN A 97 1.68 17.10 -19.84
N ASP A 98 1.26 15.86 -20.13
CA ASP A 98 0.72 15.48 -21.43
C ASP A 98 -0.82 15.64 -21.52
N GLY A 99 -1.44 16.20 -20.49
CA GLY A 99 -2.87 16.55 -20.45
C GLY A 99 -3.78 15.49 -19.82
N VAL A 100 -3.26 14.30 -19.51
CA VAL A 100 -4.06 13.27 -18.81
C VAL A 100 -4.44 13.76 -17.41
N THR A 101 -5.69 13.48 -17.05
CA THR A 101 -6.19 13.69 -15.69
C THR A 101 -6.42 12.35 -15.01
N VAL A 102 -6.09 12.26 -13.72
CA VAL A 102 -6.39 11.08 -12.91
C VAL A 102 -7.11 11.52 -11.65
N MET A 103 -8.34 11.05 -11.48
CA MET A 103 -9.13 11.28 -10.29
C MET A 103 -8.91 10.11 -9.32
N HIS A 104 -8.72 10.43 -8.04
CA HIS A 104 -8.49 9.44 -6.99
C HIS A 104 -9.54 9.64 -5.89
N GLU A 105 -10.35 8.64 -5.62
CA GLU A 105 -11.10 8.54 -4.37
C GLU A 105 -10.38 7.57 -3.44
N ILE A 106 -10.07 8.04 -2.24
CA ILE A 106 -9.30 7.26 -1.25
C ILE A 106 -10.12 7.21 0.03
N ARG A 107 -10.41 6.00 0.51
CA ARG A 107 -11.27 5.77 1.69
C ARG A 107 -10.60 4.85 2.68
N THR A 108 -10.83 5.10 3.96
CA THR A 108 -10.50 4.17 5.03
C THR A 108 -11.52 3.04 5.07
N GLU A 109 -11.06 1.83 5.33
CA GLU A 109 -11.84 0.66 5.68
C GLU A 109 -11.26 0.04 6.97
N SER A 110 -11.91 -0.99 7.51
CA SER A 110 -11.36 -1.74 8.65
C SER A 110 -10.06 -2.43 8.23
N GLY A 111 -8.93 -2.01 8.81
CA GLY A 111 -7.60 -2.56 8.52
C GLY A 111 -7.09 -2.32 7.11
N ALA A 112 -7.67 -1.41 6.33
CA ALA A 112 -7.21 -1.14 4.97
C ALA A 112 -7.56 0.27 4.48
N ILE A 113 -6.89 0.69 3.41
CA ILE A 113 -7.25 1.86 2.60
C ILE A 113 -7.68 1.39 1.21
N ASP A 114 -8.85 1.81 0.76
CA ASP A 114 -9.37 1.59 -0.60
C ASP A 114 -9.00 2.76 -1.50
N PHE A 115 -8.52 2.44 -2.71
CA PHE A 115 -8.18 3.40 -3.74
C PHE A 115 -9.01 3.12 -4.99
N ARG A 116 -9.73 4.12 -5.48
CA ARG A 116 -10.47 4.09 -6.75
C ARG A 116 -10.01 5.20 -7.65
N LEU A 117 -9.49 4.82 -8.81
CA LEU A 117 -8.86 5.72 -9.75
C LEU A 117 -9.60 5.71 -11.08
N VAL A 118 -9.71 6.90 -11.68
CA VAL A 118 -10.20 7.08 -13.04
C VAL A 118 -9.19 7.93 -13.79
N ALA A 119 -8.45 7.33 -14.71
CA ALA A 119 -7.54 8.02 -15.61
C ALA A 119 -8.26 8.34 -16.91
N HIS A 120 -8.24 9.61 -17.33
CA HIS A 120 -8.91 10.09 -18.52
C HIS A 120 -7.95 10.96 -19.35
N ASN A 121 -7.91 10.70 -20.65
CA ASN A 121 -7.19 11.54 -21.62
C ASN A 121 -8.19 12.43 -22.37
N PRO A 122 -8.35 13.72 -21.98
CA PRO A 122 -9.26 14.63 -22.67
C PRO A 122 -8.68 15.23 -23.95
N THR A 123 -7.43 14.90 -24.32
CA THR A 123 -6.72 15.52 -25.43
C THR A 123 -7.00 14.81 -26.76
N ASP A 124 -6.52 15.39 -27.85
CA ASP A 124 -6.53 14.84 -29.21
C ASP A 124 -5.32 13.93 -29.52
N LYS A 125 -4.40 13.75 -28.56
CA LYS A 125 -3.16 12.96 -28.71
C LYS A 125 -3.17 11.76 -27.79
N SER A 126 -2.53 10.67 -28.21
CA SER A 126 -2.34 9.52 -27.32
C SER A 126 -1.32 9.88 -26.23
N SER A 127 -1.66 9.57 -24.98
CA SER A 127 -0.76 9.68 -23.84
C SER A 127 0.07 8.43 -23.67
N LEU A 128 1.33 8.64 -23.30
CA LEU A 128 2.29 7.58 -22.99
C LEU A 128 2.34 7.26 -21.49
N ALA A 129 1.39 7.71 -20.68
CA ALA A 129 1.29 7.34 -19.28
C ALA A 129 0.96 5.85 -19.13
N HIS A 130 1.96 5.02 -18.88
CA HIS A 130 1.85 3.56 -18.83
C HIS A 130 1.67 3.01 -17.42
N TRP A 131 2.26 3.65 -16.42
CA TRP A 131 2.19 3.19 -15.04
C TRP A 131 2.53 4.33 -14.08
N ALA A 132 2.24 4.14 -12.79
CA ALA A 132 2.58 5.13 -11.77
C ALA A 132 2.94 4.49 -10.44
N GLN A 133 3.70 5.24 -9.63
CA GLN A 133 4.35 4.71 -8.43
C GLN A 133 3.79 5.28 -7.12
N PRO A 134 2.99 4.51 -6.36
CA PRO A 134 2.73 4.80 -4.96
C PRO A 134 3.87 4.27 -4.08
N CYS A 135 4.67 5.18 -3.54
CA CYS A 135 5.88 4.87 -2.80
C CYS A 135 5.59 4.78 -1.29
N VAL A 136 5.30 3.57 -0.79
CA VAL A 136 4.87 3.34 0.59
C VAL A 136 6.09 3.27 1.50
N ARG A 137 6.25 4.24 2.41
CA ARG A 137 7.33 4.29 3.41
C ARG A 137 7.05 3.29 4.51
N VAL A 138 8.05 2.43 4.79
CA VAL A 138 7.93 1.34 5.77
C VAL A 138 8.90 1.46 6.94
N ASP A 139 9.70 2.53 6.99
CA ASP A 139 10.70 2.80 8.03
C ASP A 139 10.07 2.78 9.43
N LYS A 140 9.06 3.61 9.67
CA LYS A 140 8.39 3.68 10.98
C LYS A 140 7.60 2.42 11.32
N PHE A 141 7.01 1.79 10.30
CA PHE A 141 6.20 0.59 10.49
C PHE A 141 7.07 -0.61 10.94
N THR A 142 8.25 -0.73 10.33
CA THR A 142 9.22 -1.79 10.65
C THR A 142 10.13 -1.43 11.82
N GLY A 143 10.30 -0.15 12.13
CA GLY A 143 11.35 0.34 13.03
C GLY A 143 12.77 0.21 12.46
N LEU A 144 12.90 0.03 11.14
CA LEU A 144 14.16 -0.30 10.47
C LEU A 144 14.58 0.79 9.49
N THR A 145 15.82 0.67 9.00
CA THR A 145 16.45 1.62 8.11
C THR A 145 16.51 1.08 6.68
N GLN A 146 16.92 1.93 5.73
CA GLN A 146 17.16 1.53 4.33
C GLN A 146 18.09 0.30 4.23
N LYS A 147 19.03 0.11 5.17
CA LYS A 147 19.97 -1.02 5.18
C LYS A 147 19.38 -2.30 5.78
N THR A 148 18.37 -2.19 6.63
CA THR A 148 17.95 -3.30 7.51
C THR A 148 16.50 -3.71 7.33
N TYR A 149 15.68 -2.97 6.58
CA TYR A 149 14.24 -3.29 6.45
C TYR A 149 13.96 -4.50 5.54
N LEU A 150 14.90 -4.85 4.65
CA LEU A 150 14.67 -5.85 3.60
C LEU A 150 14.17 -7.21 4.13
N PRO A 151 14.72 -7.79 5.21
CA PRO A 151 14.22 -9.05 5.79
C PRO A 151 12.77 -9.00 6.26
N LYS A 152 12.21 -7.81 6.51
CA LYS A 152 10.80 -7.66 6.88
C LYS A 152 9.88 -7.64 5.67
N SER A 153 10.38 -7.37 4.47
CA SER A 153 9.59 -7.29 3.24
C SER A 153 9.33 -8.66 2.62
N PHE A 154 8.26 -8.77 1.83
CA PHE A 154 7.89 -9.98 1.12
C PHE A 154 7.15 -9.71 -0.19
N VAL A 155 7.17 -10.71 -1.08
CA VAL A 155 6.35 -10.83 -2.28
C VAL A 155 5.76 -12.24 -2.36
N PHE A 156 4.79 -12.46 -3.24
CA PHE A 156 4.28 -13.81 -3.51
C PHE A 156 4.94 -14.45 -4.72
N LEU A 157 5.62 -15.59 -4.54
CA LEU A 157 6.20 -16.40 -5.60
C LEU A 157 5.60 -17.82 -5.50
N ASP A 158 5.17 -18.37 -6.64
CA ASP A 158 4.52 -19.68 -6.72
C ASP A 158 3.39 -19.87 -5.69
N GLY A 159 2.57 -18.83 -5.52
CA GLY A 159 1.45 -18.80 -4.57
C GLY A 159 1.84 -18.68 -3.10
N LYS A 160 3.13 -18.55 -2.76
CA LYS A 160 3.63 -18.49 -1.38
C LYS A 160 4.25 -17.13 -1.06
N SER A 161 4.04 -16.65 0.16
CA SER A 161 4.78 -15.49 0.66
C SER A 161 6.25 -15.84 0.82
N VAL A 162 7.13 -15.04 0.21
CA VAL A 162 8.59 -15.20 0.27
C VAL A 162 9.19 -13.89 0.79
N ARG A 163 9.88 -13.98 1.93
CA ARG A 163 10.62 -12.86 2.52
C ARG A 163 11.80 -12.47 1.63
N MET A 164 12.19 -11.20 1.68
CA MET A 164 13.34 -10.69 0.94
C MET A 164 14.65 -10.79 1.77
N PRO A 165 15.83 -10.93 1.15
CA PRO A 165 16.02 -11.16 -0.27
C PRO A 165 15.44 -12.51 -0.71
N THR A 166 14.81 -12.53 -1.88
CA THR A 166 14.32 -13.77 -2.49
C THR A 166 15.50 -14.67 -2.88
N PRO A 167 15.33 -16.00 -3.01
CA PRO A 167 16.43 -16.91 -3.35
C PRO A 167 17.20 -16.53 -4.61
N VAL A 168 16.51 -15.95 -5.60
CA VAL A 168 17.14 -15.35 -6.78
C VAL A 168 17.06 -13.84 -6.67
N TRP A 169 18.20 -13.21 -6.38
CA TRP A 169 18.33 -11.77 -6.27
C TRP A 169 19.15 -11.20 -7.44
N ALA A 170 18.60 -10.24 -8.16
CA ALA A 170 19.29 -9.62 -9.28
C ALA A 170 20.16 -8.48 -8.76
N THR A 171 21.33 -8.29 -9.36
CA THR A 171 22.34 -7.32 -8.88
C THR A 171 22.82 -6.36 -9.96
N LYS A 172 22.31 -6.50 -11.19
CA LYS A 172 22.72 -5.72 -12.35
C LYS A 172 21.52 -5.00 -12.96
N ALA A 173 21.66 -3.69 -13.14
CA ALA A 173 20.77 -2.81 -13.89
C ALA A 173 21.43 -1.45 -14.07
N ARG A 174 20.72 -0.51 -14.71
CA ARG A 174 21.16 0.89 -14.83
C ARG A 174 21.36 1.57 -13.49
N TYR A 175 20.45 1.34 -12.53
CA TYR A 175 20.55 1.89 -11.19
C TYR A 175 20.55 0.78 -10.14
N ILE A 176 21.38 0.93 -9.11
CA ILE A 176 21.41 0.08 -7.91
C ILE A 176 21.43 0.99 -6.66
N PRO A 177 20.94 0.55 -5.48
CA PRO A 177 20.31 -0.74 -5.16
C PRO A 177 18.84 -0.80 -5.60
N GLY A 178 18.10 -1.85 -5.22
CA GLY A 178 16.67 -2.07 -5.53
C GLY A 178 16.43 -3.45 -6.15
N GLN A 179 15.16 -3.85 -6.25
CA GLN A 179 14.77 -5.09 -6.92
C GLN A 179 13.34 -5.00 -7.45
N VAL A 180 13.15 -5.39 -8.71
CA VAL A 180 11.89 -5.31 -9.46
C VAL A 180 11.40 -6.71 -9.79
N TRP A 181 10.09 -6.93 -9.72
CA TRP A 181 9.42 -8.13 -10.20
C TRP A 181 8.31 -7.74 -11.19
N ALA A 182 8.41 -8.26 -12.42
CA ALA A 182 7.47 -7.98 -13.49
C ALA A 182 6.46 -9.13 -13.66
N PRO A 183 5.14 -8.86 -13.72
CA PRO A 183 4.15 -9.88 -14.06
C PRO A 183 4.28 -10.33 -15.53
N LYS A 184 3.80 -11.54 -15.84
CA LYS A 184 3.98 -12.16 -17.18
C LYS A 184 3.47 -11.30 -18.34
N HIS A 185 2.41 -10.52 -18.10
CA HIS A 185 1.75 -9.73 -19.13
C HIS A 185 2.38 -8.33 -19.32
N VAL A 186 3.36 -7.95 -18.50
CA VAL A 186 4.09 -6.69 -18.65
C VAL A 186 5.40 -6.95 -19.37
N ASN A 187 5.69 -6.12 -20.39
CA ASN A 187 6.94 -6.19 -21.12
C ASN A 187 8.10 -5.92 -20.14
N ARG A 188 9.08 -6.83 -20.10
CA ARG A 188 10.25 -6.73 -19.21
C ARG A 188 11.19 -5.56 -19.55
N ASN A 189 11.03 -4.95 -20.73
CA ASN A 189 11.70 -3.69 -21.10
C ASN A 189 10.92 -2.45 -20.64
N ASP A 190 9.74 -2.63 -20.03
CA ASP A 190 8.85 -1.58 -19.54
C ASP A 190 8.67 -1.63 -18.02
N VAL A 191 9.76 -1.72 -17.27
CA VAL A 191 9.72 -1.68 -15.79
C VAL A 191 10.78 -0.71 -15.26
N ASN A 192 10.77 -0.47 -13.96
CA ASN A 192 11.73 0.43 -13.31
C ASN A 192 13.18 0.02 -13.65
N PRO A 193 14.08 0.98 -13.92
CA PRO A 193 15.46 0.73 -14.37
C PRO A 193 16.41 0.19 -13.29
N ARG A 194 15.88 -0.66 -12.40
CA ARG A 194 16.54 -1.29 -11.25
C ARG A 194 16.66 -2.80 -11.51
N PRO A 195 17.44 -3.55 -10.72
CA PRO A 195 17.66 -4.97 -10.96
C PRO A 195 16.35 -5.74 -11.11
N LEU A 196 16.16 -6.35 -12.27
CA LEU A 196 14.94 -7.05 -12.60
C LEU A 196 15.08 -8.54 -12.28
N SER A 197 14.32 -9.01 -11.29
CA SER A 197 14.28 -10.42 -10.92
C SER A 197 13.77 -11.27 -12.08
N PRO A 198 14.40 -12.41 -12.42
CA PRO A 198 13.87 -13.34 -13.41
C PRO A 198 12.57 -14.02 -12.93
N GLN A 199 12.30 -14.00 -11.62
CA GLN A 199 11.11 -14.59 -11.04
C GLN A 199 9.89 -13.71 -11.32
N VAL A 200 8.77 -14.34 -11.66
CA VAL A 200 7.49 -13.68 -11.92
C VAL A 200 6.68 -13.71 -10.62
N PRO A 201 6.12 -12.56 -10.17
CA PRO A 201 5.28 -12.54 -8.99
C PRO A 201 3.93 -13.20 -9.28
N SER A 202 3.38 -13.87 -8.27
CA SER A 202 2.10 -14.58 -8.37
C SER A 202 0.90 -13.63 -8.48
N ASN A 203 1.04 -12.44 -7.91
CA ASN A 203 0.02 -11.40 -7.85
C ASN A 203 0.67 -10.01 -7.70
N GLY A 204 -0.16 -8.97 -7.64
CA GLY A 204 0.27 -7.58 -7.45
C GLY A 204 0.52 -7.19 -5.99
N LEU A 205 0.71 -8.13 -5.07
CA LEU A 205 0.86 -7.83 -3.64
C LEU A 205 2.34 -7.85 -3.21
N ILE A 206 2.76 -6.76 -2.58
CA ILE A 206 4.06 -6.60 -1.91
C ILE A 206 3.85 -5.93 -0.55
N GLY A 207 4.62 -6.33 0.45
CA GLY A 207 4.44 -5.79 1.78
C GLY A 207 5.64 -5.97 2.67
N CYS A 208 5.43 -5.70 3.95
CA CYS A 208 6.35 -5.98 5.04
C CYS A 208 5.60 -6.26 6.33
N TYR A 209 6.28 -6.93 7.25
CA TYR A 209 5.80 -7.10 8.62
C TYR A 209 6.33 -5.98 9.51
N SER A 210 5.62 -5.69 10.59
CA SER A 210 6.07 -4.77 11.63
C SER A 210 7.37 -5.25 12.29
N GLY A 211 8.02 -4.37 13.04
CA GLY A 211 9.26 -4.69 13.75
C GLY A 211 9.14 -5.92 14.66
N ASP A 212 8.00 -6.10 15.30
CA ASP A 212 7.65 -7.22 16.17
C ASP A 212 6.91 -8.38 15.48
N ASP A 213 6.78 -8.33 14.15
CA ASP A 213 6.08 -9.32 13.31
C ASP A 213 4.59 -9.53 13.63
N LYS A 214 3.95 -8.65 14.39
CA LYS A 214 2.52 -8.77 14.75
C LYS A 214 1.55 -8.17 13.74
N MET A 215 2.02 -7.27 12.87
CA MET A 215 1.19 -6.63 11.86
C MET A 215 1.81 -6.74 10.48
N ILE A 216 0.97 -6.74 9.45
CA ILE A 216 1.32 -6.70 8.04
C ILE A 216 0.87 -5.36 7.44
N LEU A 217 1.79 -4.74 6.72
CA LEU A 217 1.50 -3.67 5.77
C LEU A 217 1.72 -4.23 4.36
N ALA A 218 0.70 -4.20 3.50
CA ALA A 218 0.81 -4.69 2.13
C ALA A 218 0.03 -3.84 1.13
N SER A 219 0.64 -3.53 -0.01
CA SER A 219 -0.01 -2.82 -1.11
C SER A 219 -0.31 -3.76 -2.26
N ALA A 220 -1.49 -3.60 -2.86
CA ALA A 220 -1.86 -4.30 -4.09
C ALA A 220 -2.65 -3.39 -5.01
N TRP A 221 -2.40 -3.51 -6.32
CA TRP A 221 -3.10 -2.76 -7.36
C TRP A 221 -3.60 -3.66 -8.49
N GLU A 222 -4.65 -3.21 -9.17
CA GLU A 222 -5.17 -3.86 -10.35
C GLU A 222 -5.69 -2.84 -11.38
N PRO A 223 -5.21 -2.92 -12.65
CA PRO A 223 -4.05 -3.72 -13.07
C PRO A 223 -2.75 -3.18 -12.45
N TYR A 224 -1.73 -4.04 -12.29
CA TYR A 224 -0.42 -3.66 -11.77
C TYR A 224 0.67 -3.77 -12.83
N GLN A 225 1.69 -2.92 -12.73
CA GLN A 225 2.84 -2.87 -13.61
C GLN A 225 3.98 -3.74 -13.09
N GLU A 226 4.33 -3.57 -11.82
CA GLU A 226 5.47 -4.23 -11.20
C GLU A 226 5.36 -4.20 -9.68
N LEU A 227 6.14 -5.06 -9.03
CA LEU A 227 6.46 -4.94 -7.61
C LEU A 227 7.90 -4.44 -7.51
N PHE A 228 8.15 -3.47 -6.62
CA PHE A 228 9.46 -2.87 -6.48
C PHE A 228 9.84 -2.69 -5.01
N GLN A 229 11.01 -3.22 -4.65
CA GLN A 229 11.71 -2.89 -3.42
C GLN A 229 12.44 -1.56 -3.63
N GLY A 230 11.84 -0.49 -3.12
CA GLY A 230 12.29 0.87 -3.37
C GLY A 230 13.48 1.30 -2.51
N VAL A 231 14.14 2.39 -2.91
CA VAL A 231 15.42 2.80 -2.31
C VAL A 231 15.28 3.79 -1.17
N ALA A 232 14.08 4.22 -0.80
CA ALA A 232 13.87 5.18 0.29
C ALA A 232 13.09 4.53 1.44
N THR A 233 13.55 3.33 1.85
CA THR A 233 12.91 2.45 2.84
C THR A 233 11.43 2.27 2.52
N CYS A 234 11.16 1.74 1.33
CA CYS A 234 9.81 1.64 0.79
C CYS A 234 9.58 0.37 0.00
N VAL A 235 8.30 0.06 -0.21
CA VAL A 235 7.81 -0.96 -1.13
C VAL A 235 6.77 -0.34 -2.06
N HIS A 236 6.67 -0.91 -3.25
CA HIS A 236 5.87 -0.39 -4.35
C HIS A 236 5.12 -1.54 -5.00
N SER A 237 3.80 -1.46 -5.01
CA SER A 237 3.01 -2.12 -6.05
C SER A 237 2.62 -1.01 -7.02
N ASP A 238 3.29 -0.93 -8.15
CA ASP A 238 3.03 0.14 -9.12
C ASP A 238 1.83 -0.25 -9.97
N PHE A 239 0.88 0.68 -10.17
CA PHE A 239 -0.32 0.38 -10.95
C PHE A 239 -0.10 0.65 -12.43
N ARG A 240 -0.80 -0.12 -13.27
CA ARG A 240 -0.73 -0.01 -14.73
C ARG A 240 -1.88 0.83 -15.26
N ILE A 241 -1.56 1.66 -16.26
CA ILE A 241 -2.50 2.41 -17.12
C ILE A 241 -2.41 1.84 -18.55
N GLY A 242 -1.19 1.59 -19.04
CA GLY A 242 -0.90 1.06 -20.37
C GLY A 242 -1.11 2.05 -21.52
N GLY A 243 -0.95 3.36 -21.27
CA GLY A 243 -1.22 4.42 -22.24
C GLY A 243 -2.71 4.76 -22.32
N LEU A 244 -3.05 5.90 -22.92
CA LEU A 244 -4.44 6.33 -23.11
C LEU A 244 -4.61 6.96 -24.51
N LYS A 245 -5.50 6.43 -25.34
CA LYS A 245 -5.92 7.06 -26.60
C LYS A 245 -6.67 8.37 -26.35
N PRO A 246 -6.84 9.24 -27.37
CA PRO A 246 -7.71 10.41 -27.27
C PRO A 246 -9.11 10.03 -26.77
N GLY A 247 -9.61 10.75 -25.76
CA GLY A 247 -10.91 10.51 -25.12
C GLY A 247 -11.00 9.26 -24.24
N GLU A 248 -9.96 8.43 -24.17
CA GLU A 248 -10.03 7.16 -23.44
C GLU A 248 -10.12 7.37 -21.91
N THR A 249 -10.90 6.50 -21.26
CA THR A 249 -11.01 6.44 -19.81
C THR A 249 -10.70 5.04 -19.32
N LYS A 250 -9.86 4.92 -18.28
CA LYS A 250 -9.51 3.66 -17.62
C LYS A 250 -9.78 3.74 -16.13
N LYS A 251 -10.28 2.64 -15.57
CA LYS A 251 -10.52 2.47 -14.14
C LYS A 251 -9.42 1.61 -13.53
N ILE A 252 -8.94 2.01 -12.36
CA ILE A 252 -7.86 1.34 -11.63
C ILE A 252 -8.30 1.24 -10.17
N ARG A 253 -7.97 0.14 -9.51
CA ARG A 253 -8.26 -0.05 -8.08
C ARG A 253 -7.03 -0.48 -7.32
N GLY A 254 -6.96 -0.11 -6.06
CA GLY A 254 -5.87 -0.48 -5.17
C GLY A 254 -6.32 -0.68 -3.74
N LYS A 255 -5.50 -1.39 -2.98
CA LYS A 255 -5.62 -1.58 -1.55
C LYS A 255 -4.27 -1.37 -0.88
N LEU A 256 -4.30 -0.79 0.31
CA LEU A 256 -3.19 -0.84 1.26
C LEU A 256 -3.72 -1.45 2.56
N TYR A 257 -3.31 -2.67 2.84
CA TYR A 257 -3.67 -3.43 4.03
C TYR A 257 -2.78 -3.04 5.21
N LEU A 258 -3.37 -2.94 6.39
CA LEU A 258 -2.77 -2.68 7.69
C LEU A 258 -3.50 -3.56 8.71
N VAL A 259 -3.09 -4.83 8.77
CA VAL A 259 -3.82 -5.91 9.47
C VAL A 259 -2.89 -6.66 10.41
N ASP A 260 -3.46 -7.45 11.31
CA ASP A 260 -2.70 -8.40 12.13
C ASP A 260 -2.08 -9.50 11.23
N ALA A 261 -0.91 -10.02 11.65
CA ALA A 261 -0.10 -10.98 10.90
C ALA A 261 -0.52 -12.44 11.09
#